data_AF-A0A533WZ27-F1
#
_entry.id   AF-A0A533WZ27-F1
#
_cell.length_a   1.000
_cell.length_b   1.000
_cell.length_c   1.000
_cell.angle_alpha   90.00
_cell.angle_beta   90.00
_cell.angle_gamma   90.00
#
_symmetry.space_group_name_H-M   'P 1'
#
loop_
_entity.id
_entity.type
_entity.pdbx_description
1 polymer ?
#
loop_
_entity_poly.entity_id
_entity_poly.type
_entity_poly.pdbx_seq_one_letter_code
_entity_poly.pdbx_strand_id
1 'polypeptide(L)'
;MRTPPVTTFPSSNYQRITNGLDAEEGCLTAKEELLRARRKSLRKGVWFQALSKAERGIIDLTLKYVDRVRSKILNAVLRKILRKLSYAVDHFFTWRLELIGRPIAEMQSRAAVALGLKSAEKWSNDRPYIQLLGLHQLGRHP
;
A
#
# COMPACT_ATOMS: atom_id res chain seq x y z
N MET A 1 23.49 10.19 -11.32
CA MET A 1 22.72 9.91 -10.10
C MET A 1 21.27 9.61 -10.50
N ARG A 2 20.82 8.35 -10.42
CA ARG A 2 19.40 8.02 -10.66
C ARG A 2 18.64 8.38 -9.39
N THR A 3 17.75 9.36 -9.46
CA THR A 3 16.79 9.63 -8.39
C THR A 3 16.01 8.33 -8.11
N PRO A 4 15.86 7.88 -6.85
CA PRO A 4 14.97 6.76 -6.56
C PRO A 4 13.58 7.14 -7.08
N PRO A 5 12.89 6.23 -7.79
CA PRO A 5 11.54 6.51 -8.27
C PRO A 5 10.70 6.90 -7.05
N VAL A 6 10.08 8.09 -7.11
CA VAL A 6 9.10 8.53 -6.13
C VAL A 6 8.14 7.35 -5.95
N THR A 7 8.24 6.72 -4.79
CA THR A 7 7.63 5.44 -4.50
C THR A 7 6.15 5.69 -4.20
N THR A 8 5.42 6.05 -5.24
CA THR A 8 3.99 6.28 -5.17
C THR A 8 3.33 4.91 -5.11
N PHE A 9 2.80 4.53 -3.96
CA PHE A 9 1.80 3.47 -3.87
C PHE A 9 0.77 3.69 -5.00
N PRO A 10 0.42 2.68 -5.81
CA PRO A 10 -0.37 2.91 -7.02
C PRO A 10 -1.79 3.39 -6.66
N SER A 11 -1.96 4.72 -6.58
CA SER A 11 -3.21 5.42 -6.21
C SER A 11 -4.42 5.04 -7.08
N SER A 12 -4.18 4.48 -8.27
CA SER A 12 -5.19 4.27 -9.30
C SER A 12 -6.19 3.14 -9.03
N ASN A 13 -5.83 2.10 -8.26
CA ASN A 13 -6.78 1.01 -7.94
C ASN A 13 -7.64 1.28 -6.70
N TYR A 14 -7.28 2.27 -5.88
CA TYR A 14 -8.01 2.62 -4.66
C TYR A 14 -9.37 3.26 -4.96
N GLN A 15 -9.47 4.06 -6.03
CA GLN A 15 -10.70 4.80 -6.37
C GLN A 15 -11.83 3.89 -6.87
N ARG A 16 -11.54 2.68 -7.35
CA ARG A 16 -12.55 1.79 -7.95
C ARG A 16 -13.34 1.00 -6.89
N ILE A 17 -12.76 0.81 -5.70
CA ILE A 17 -13.36 0.09 -4.58
C ILE A 17 -14.14 1.04 -3.65
N THR A 18 -13.80 2.33 -3.64
CA THR A 18 -14.43 3.32 -2.75
C THR A 18 -15.90 3.58 -3.03
N ASN A 19 -16.38 3.34 -4.25
CA ASN A 19 -17.71 3.75 -4.70
C ASN A 19 -18.84 2.76 -4.32
N GLY A 20 -18.52 1.60 -3.72
CA GLY A 20 -19.49 0.53 -3.46
C GLY A 20 -19.87 0.30 -1.99
N LEU A 21 -19.23 0.99 -1.03
CA LEU A 21 -19.34 0.69 0.41
C LEU A 21 -19.62 1.95 1.23
N ASP A 22 -20.43 2.86 0.68
CA ASP A 22 -20.89 4.08 1.35
C ASP A 22 -22.14 3.86 2.22
N ALA A 23 -22.55 2.60 2.43
CA ALA A 23 -23.79 2.21 3.11
C ALA A 23 -23.61 1.63 4.52
N GLU A 24 -22.43 1.72 5.14
CA GLU A 24 -22.30 1.41 6.57
C GLU A 24 -22.26 2.71 7.40
N GLU A 25 -23.45 3.18 7.77
CA GLU A 25 -23.66 4.21 8.79
C GLU A 25 -23.35 3.65 10.19
N GLY A 26 -22.10 3.24 10.42
CA GLY A 26 -21.54 2.99 11.74
C GLY A 26 -20.77 4.23 12.20
N CYS A 27 -21.08 4.75 13.40
CA CYS A 27 -20.22 5.75 14.02
C CYS A 27 -18.89 5.06 14.38
N LEU A 28 -17.76 5.46 13.78
CA LEU A 28 -16.42 5.11 14.29
C LEU A 28 -16.27 5.72 15.69
N THR A 29 -16.78 5.05 16.72
CA THR A 29 -16.88 5.57 18.08
C THR A 29 -15.63 5.33 18.90
N ALA A 30 -14.72 4.44 18.50
CA ALA A 30 -13.62 4.06 19.36
C ALA A 30 -12.30 4.70 18.88
N LYS A 31 -11.84 5.70 19.64
CA LYS A 31 -10.44 6.16 19.66
C LYS A 31 -9.44 4.98 19.62
N GLU A 32 -9.84 3.85 20.19
CA GLU A 32 -9.13 2.57 20.16
C GLU A 32 -8.93 1.99 18.75
N GLU A 33 -9.90 2.10 17.85
CA GLU A 33 -9.77 1.63 16.46
C GLU A 33 -8.72 2.44 15.71
N LEU A 34 -8.74 3.77 15.87
CA LEU A 34 -7.72 4.66 15.30
C LEU A 34 -6.33 4.33 15.86
N LEU A 35 -6.23 4.09 17.17
CA LEU A 35 -4.97 3.66 17.81
C LEU A 35 -4.50 2.30 17.28
N ARG A 36 -5.41 1.33 17.13
CA ARG A 36 -5.10 0.00 16.61
C ARG A 36 -4.61 0.08 15.17
N ALA A 37 -5.29 0.85 14.32
CA ALA A 37 -4.90 1.07 12.93
C ALA A 37 -3.54 1.77 12.83
N ARG A 38 -3.30 2.81 13.63
CA ARG A 38 -2.00 3.49 13.74
C ARG A 38 -0.89 2.51 14.16
N ARG A 39 -1.12 1.71 15.20
CA ARG A 39 -0.13 0.73 15.69
C ARG A 39 0.16 -0.36 14.65
N LYS A 40 -0.86 -0.85 13.94
CA LYS A 40 -0.70 -1.87 12.88
C LYS A 40 0.10 -1.31 11.70
N SER A 41 -0.23 -0.10 11.26
CA SER A 41 0.41 0.55 10.11
C SER A 41 1.84 1.00 10.40
N LEU A 42 2.15 1.48 11.60
CA LEU A 42 3.52 1.79 12.02
C LEU A 42 4.41 0.54 12.04
N ARG A 43 3.92 -0.58 12.62
CA ARG A 43 4.68 -1.84 12.65
C ARG A 43 5.00 -2.39 11.26
N LYS A 44 4.13 -2.14 10.27
CA LYS A 44 4.33 -2.57 8.89
C LYS A 44 5.05 -1.52 8.04
N GLY A 45 5.43 -0.36 8.59
CA GLY A 45 6.10 0.73 7.88
C GLY A 45 5.23 1.50 6.88
N VAL A 46 3.97 1.10 6.68
CA VAL A 46 3.06 1.72 5.70
C VAL A 46 2.53 3.08 6.12
N TRP A 47 2.62 3.44 7.40
CA TRP A 47 2.15 4.74 7.91
C TRP A 47 2.75 5.93 7.15
N PHE A 48 4.04 5.88 6.84
CA PHE A 48 4.75 6.97 6.16
C PHE A 48 4.70 6.88 4.63
N GLN A 49 4.43 5.69 4.10
CA GLN A 49 4.41 5.45 2.66
C GLN A 49 3.00 5.65 2.05
N ALA A 50 1.95 5.24 2.77
CA ALA A 50 0.58 5.28 2.27
C ALA A 50 -0.13 6.61 2.56
N LEU A 51 0.21 7.29 3.66
CA LEU A 51 -0.50 8.50 4.09
C LEU A 51 0.23 9.79 3.72
N SER A 52 -0.55 10.76 3.22
CA SER A 52 -0.08 12.14 3.03
C SER A 52 0.18 12.83 4.37
N LYS A 53 0.89 13.96 4.35
CA LYS A 53 1.12 14.77 5.55
C LYS A 53 -0.20 15.25 6.19
N ALA A 54 -1.18 15.61 5.36
CA ALA A 54 -2.50 16.04 5.80
C ALA A 54 -3.31 14.90 6.45
N GLU A 55 -3.33 13.72 5.84
CA GLU A 55 -4.06 12.56 6.38
C GLU A 55 -3.50 12.13 7.75
N ARG A 56 -2.17 12.16 7.92
CA ARG A 56 -1.51 11.93 9.22
C ARG A 56 -1.92 12.97 10.25
N GLY A 57 -1.89 14.25 9.88
CA GLY A 57 -2.31 15.35 10.75
C GLY A 57 -3.76 15.20 11.23
N ILE A 58 -4.67 14.78 10.36
CA ILE A 58 -6.07 14.53 10.72
C ILE A 58 -6.17 13.43 11.79
N ILE A 59 -5.44 12.32 11.63
CA ILE A 59 -5.46 11.24 12.62
C ILE A 59 -4.83 11.71 13.95
N ASP A 60 -3.70 12.40 13.88
CA ASP A 60 -2.98 12.87 15.08
C ASP A 60 -3.81 13.87 15.89
N LEU A 61 -4.45 14.83 15.22
CA LEU A 61 -5.35 15.79 15.87
C LEU A 61 -6.58 15.11 16.46
N THR A 62 -7.16 14.15 15.72
CA THR A 62 -8.31 13.37 16.20
C THR A 62 -7.94 12.58 17.46
N LEU A 63 -6.79 11.90 17.46
CA LEU A 63 -6.32 11.12 18.61
C LEU A 63 -6.00 11.99 19.83
N LYS A 64 -5.51 13.22 19.60
CA LYS A 64 -5.11 14.14 20.68
C LYS A 64 -6.28 14.88 21.32
N TYR A 65 -7.25 15.33 20.52
CA TYR A 65 -8.27 16.29 20.98
C TYR A 65 -9.70 15.78 20.92
N VAL A 66 -9.96 14.63 20.29
CA VAL A 66 -11.33 14.14 20.07
C VAL A 66 -11.52 12.79 20.74
N ASP A 67 -12.30 12.77 21.82
CA ASP A 67 -12.68 11.53 22.49
C ASP A 67 -13.80 10.79 21.74
N ARG A 68 -14.74 11.52 21.13
CA ARG A 68 -15.80 10.94 20.30
C ARG A 68 -16.11 11.81 19.09
N VAL A 69 -15.99 11.25 17.90
CA VAL A 69 -16.25 11.95 16.63
C VAL A 69 -17.76 12.06 16.42
N ARG A 70 -18.35 13.23 16.74
CA ARG A 70 -19.78 13.52 16.51
C ARG A 70 -20.07 14.03 15.09
N SER A 71 -19.07 14.59 14.42
CA SER A 71 -19.22 15.13 13.06
C SER A 71 -19.27 14.02 12.01
N LYS A 72 -20.35 13.98 11.23
CA LYS A 72 -20.50 13.04 10.10
C LYS A 72 -19.39 13.20 9.06
N ILE A 73 -19.00 14.45 8.78
CA ILE A 73 -17.95 14.78 7.80
C ILE A 73 -16.59 14.24 8.26
N LEU A 74 -16.21 14.52 9.51
CA LEU A 74 -14.95 14.02 10.06
C LEU A 74 -14.92 12.49 10.07
N ASN A 75 -16.04 11.85 10.41
CA ASN A 75 -16.16 10.40 10.40
C ASN A 75 -15.95 9.82 8.99
N ALA A 76 -16.54 10.42 7.97
CA ALA A 76 -16.34 10.00 6.57
C ALA A 76 -14.87 10.12 6.13
N VAL A 77 -14.20 11.22 6.50
CA VAL A 77 -12.77 11.42 6.22
C VAL A 77 -11.91 10.37 6.93
N LEU A 78 -12.16 10.12 8.21
CA LEU A 78 -11.42 9.11 8.98
C LEU A 78 -11.63 7.69 8.43
N ARG A 79 -12.85 7.33 8.05
CA ARG A 79 -13.14 6.05 7.37
C ARG A 79 -12.34 5.91 6.08
N LYS A 80 -12.28 6.95 5.25
CA LYS A 80 -11.50 6.93 4.01
C LYS A 80 -10.02 6.68 4.27
N ILE A 81 -9.47 7.35 5.29
CA ILE A 81 -8.09 7.18 5.71
C ILE A 81 -7.82 5.76 6.24
N LEU A 82 -8.72 5.23 7.08
CA LEU A 82 -8.62 3.88 7.62
C LEU A 82 -8.69 2.81 6.53
N ARG A 83 -9.58 2.96 5.53
CA ARG A 83 -9.65 2.07 4.36
C ARG A 83 -8.35 2.09 3.55
N LYS A 84 -7.76 3.27 3.36
CA LYS A 84 -6.47 3.41 2.68
C LYS A 84 -5.36 2.67 3.44
N LEU A 85 -5.36 2.77 4.77
CA LEU A 85 -4.41 2.06 5.62
C LEU A 85 -4.62 0.54 5.61
N SER A 86 -5.85 0.04 5.71
CA SER A 86 -6.12 -1.40 5.71
C SER A 86 -5.64 -2.03 4.40
N TYR A 87 -6.01 -1.41 3.27
CA TYR A 87 -5.56 -1.86 1.97
C TYR A 87 -4.04 -1.87 1.86
N ALA A 88 -3.37 -0.78 2.29
CA ALA A 88 -1.92 -0.69 2.26
C ALA A 88 -1.25 -1.75 3.14
N VAL A 89 -1.83 -2.08 4.29
CA VAL A 89 -1.33 -3.16 5.17
C VAL A 89 -1.48 -4.52 4.50
N ASP A 90 -2.63 -4.81 3.90
CA ASP A 90 -2.91 -6.11 3.31
C ASP A 90 -2.07 -6.36 2.05
N HIS A 91 -1.82 -5.29 1.28
CA HIS A 91 -1.04 -5.36 0.04
C HIS A 91 0.44 -4.99 0.24
N PHE A 92 0.89 -4.71 1.46
CA PHE A 92 2.27 -4.33 1.73
C PHE A 92 3.25 -5.42 1.29
N PHE A 93 2.91 -6.68 1.58
CA PHE A 93 3.78 -7.81 1.26
C PHE A 93 3.89 -8.01 -0.25
N THR A 94 2.76 -8.06 -0.97
CA THR A 94 2.74 -8.21 -2.44
C THR A 94 3.42 -7.03 -3.12
N TRP A 95 3.18 -5.80 -2.66
CA TRP A 95 3.87 -4.62 -3.15
C TRP A 95 5.39 -4.70 -2.93
N ARG A 96 5.84 -5.12 -1.75
CA ARG A 96 7.26 -5.28 -1.45
C ARG A 96 7.93 -6.36 -2.31
N LEU A 97 7.24 -7.47 -2.55
CA LEU A 97 7.70 -8.50 -3.48
C LEU A 97 7.83 -7.93 -4.90
N GLU A 98 6.85 -7.16 -5.37
CA GLU A 98 6.92 -6.54 -6.69
C GLU A 98 8.03 -5.50 -6.79
N LEU A 99 8.28 -4.73 -5.74
CA LEU A 99 9.36 -3.74 -5.71
C LEU A 99 10.73 -4.40 -5.89
N ILE A 100 10.96 -5.55 -5.25
CA ILE A 100 12.22 -6.30 -5.35
C ILE A 100 12.27 -7.10 -6.66
N GLY A 101 11.15 -7.73 -7.04
CA GLY A 101 11.09 -8.65 -8.16
C GLY A 101 11.12 -7.97 -9.53
N ARG A 102 10.54 -6.78 -9.69
CA ARG A 102 10.48 -6.06 -10.99
C ARG A 102 11.85 -5.84 -11.63
N PRO A 103 12.85 -5.27 -10.95
CA PRO A 103 14.16 -5.06 -11.57
C PRO A 103 14.85 -6.38 -11.95
N ILE A 104 14.62 -7.45 -11.18
CA ILE A 104 15.17 -8.78 -11.46
C ILE A 104 14.50 -9.40 -12.69
N ALA A 105 13.17 -9.33 -12.75
CA ALA A 105 12.38 -9.83 -13.88
C ALA A 105 12.74 -9.10 -15.17
N GLU A 106 12.94 -7.78 -15.11
CA GLU A 106 13.35 -6.97 -16.26
C GLU A 106 14.75 -7.36 -16.75
N MET A 107 15.70 -7.54 -15.83
CA MET A 107 17.05 -8.00 -16.17
C MET A 107 17.03 -9.38 -16.84
N GLN A 108 16.28 -10.34 -16.28
CA GLN A 108 16.16 -11.69 -16.82
C GLN A 108 15.44 -11.72 -18.18
N SER A 109 14.38 -10.92 -18.32
CA SER A 109 13.65 -10.75 -19.58
C SER A 109 14.57 -10.23 -20.69
N ARG A 110 15.34 -9.17 -20.43
CA ARG A 110 16.30 -8.62 -21.40
C ARG A 110 17.38 -9.62 -21.80
N ALA A 111 17.92 -10.37 -20.84
CA ALA A 111 18.91 -11.41 -21.12
C ALA A 111 18.34 -12.52 -22.01
N ALA A 112 17.13 -13.00 -21.72
CA ALA A 112 16.47 -14.04 -22.50
C ALA A 112 16.10 -13.58 -23.93
N VAL A 113 15.66 -12.33 -24.09
CA VAL A 113 15.41 -11.73 -25.42
C VAL A 113 16.70 -11.63 -26.22
N ALA A 114 17.82 -11.25 -25.59
CA ALA A 114 19.14 -11.21 -26.25
C ALA A 114 19.61 -12.60 -26.72
N LEU A 115 19.17 -13.67 -26.05
CA LEU A 115 19.42 -15.06 -26.45
C LEU A 115 18.45 -15.57 -27.54
N GLY A 116 17.54 -14.72 -28.03
CA GLY A 116 16.59 -15.04 -29.10
C GLY A 116 15.20 -15.46 -28.63
N LEU A 117 14.93 -15.50 -27.32
CA LEU A 117 13.63 -15.89 -26.78
C LEU A 117 12.67 -14.70 -26.71
N LYS A 118 11.97 -14.43 -27.82
CA LYS A 118 11.02 -13.29 -27.93
C LYS A 118 9.86 -13.33 -26.93
N SER A 119 9.45 -14.52 -26.48
CA SER A 119 8.37 -14.68 -25.49
C SER A 119 8.74 -14.17 -24.09
N ALA A 120 10.03 -14.04 -23.79
CA ALA A 120 10.52 -13.60 -22.48
C ALA A 120 10.30 -12.11 -22.19
N GLU A 121 9.95 -11.30 -23.20
CA GLU A 121 9.59 -9.89 -23.01
C GLU A 121 8.42 -9.73 -22.01
N LYS A 122 7.47 -10.68 -22.05
CA LYS A 122 6.27 -10.68 -21.19
C LYS A 122 6.59 -10.88 -19.71
N TRP A 123 7.71 -11.52 -19.38
CA TRP A 123 8.09 -11.83 -18.00
C TRP A 123 8.21 -10.59 -17.11
N SER A 124 8.62 -9.47 -17.69
CA SER A 124 8.70 -8.18 -16.99
C SER A 124 7.32 -7.65 -16.51
N ASN A 125 6.24 -8.08 -17.16
CA ASN A 125 4.86 -7.67 -16.87
C ASN A 125 4.06 -8.74 -16.10
N ASP A 126 4.55 -9.97 -16.05
CA ASP A 126 3.89 -11.10 -15.38
C ASP A 126 4.00 -10.98 -13.85
N ARG A 127 2.93 -10.45 -13.22
CA ARG A 127 2.86 -10.28 -11.75
C ARG A 127 3.22 -11.53 -10.93
N PRO A 128 2.69 -12.75 -11.18
CA PRO A 128 3.04 -13.90 -10.36
C PRO A 128 4.53 -14.26 -10.47
N TYR A 129 5.11 -14.07 -11.65
CA TYR A 129 6.54 -14.29 -11.88
C TYR A 129 7.41 -13.27 -11.13
N ILE A 130 7.05 -11.99 -11.22
CA ILE A 130 7.69 -10.91 -10.47
C ILE A 130 7.64 -11.19 -8.95
N GLN A 131 6.48 -11.58 -8.43
CA GLN A 131 6.30 -11.85 -7.00
C GLN A 131 7.12 -13.06 -6.55
N LEU A 132 7.19 -14.12 -7.36
CA LEU A 132 8.04 -15.29 -7.11
C LEU A 132 9.52 -14.91 -7.01
N LEU A 133 10.02 -14.09 -7.93
CA LEU A 133 11.41 -13.62 -7.92
C LEU A 133 11.70 -12.76 -6.68
N GLY A 134 10.77 -11.88 -6.32
CA GLY A 134 10.84 -11.08 -5.09
C GLY A 134 10.92 -11.96 -3.84
N LEU A 135 10.13 -13.05 -3.80
CA LEU A 135 10.11 -13.99 -2.68
C LEU A 135 11.42 -14.77 -2.58
N HIS A 136 11.91 -15.27 -3.72
CA HIS A 136 13.18 -15.97 -3.80
C HIS A 136 14.34 -15.09 -3.32
N GLN A 137 14.38 -13.82 -3.73
CA GLN A 137 15.43 -12.90 -3.29
C GLN A 137 15.35 -12.58 -1.79
N LEU A 138 14.13 -12.46 -1.24
CA LEU A 138 13.92 -12.22 0.18
C LEU A 138 14.39 -13.41 1.04
N GLY A 139 14.20 -14.65 0.58
CA GLY A 139 14.68 -15.84 1.27
C GLY A 139 16.20 -16.05 1.20
N ARG A 140 16.90 -15.37 0.29
CA ARG A 140 18.33 -15.55 0.05
C ARG A 140 19.23 -14.78 1.03
N HIS A 141 18.69 -13.77 1.72
CA HIS A 141 19.39 -13.00 2.74
C HIS A 141 18.62 -13.05 4.07
N PRO A 142 18.97 -13.98 5.00
CA PRO A 142 18.45 -13.97 6.37
C PRO A 142 18.99 -12.78 7.18
#